data_AF-A0A3A8UCH0-F1
#
_entry.id   AF-A0A3A8UCH0-F1
#
_cell.length_a   1.000
_cell.length_b   1.000
_cell.length_c   1.000
_cell.angle_alpha   90.00
_cell.angle_beta   90.00
_cell.angle_gamma   90.00
#
_symmetry.space_group_name_H-M   'P 1'
#
loop_
_entity.id
_entity.type
_entity.pdbx_description
1 polymer ?
#
loop_
_entity_poly.entity_id
_entity_poly.type
_entity_poly.pdbx_seq_one_letter_code
_entity_poly.pdbx_strand_id
1 'polypeptide(L)'
;MVKQKTKVLPAIIAAGLLTAALATTVFAAQITEEKAKSIALENAGVKTEDVAFIRSELDLEDGKTIFNVEFITNANEEYDYEILAENGEILGTDYKKAALPAAGDSGKNISLAQAEEIALKHAGKASDAVTFLKKDADLDDGRLIYEFEFYTGSYQKYEYEVDAKSGEIIAWDYDSDSNYAHQHAEFHHKGSSQASASKSGSQNRQASEENPAKISLNDAKTAALKKAGLKEDQVTWGRIYKEYDDGRLIYNGEFFYNMLEYEFEIDAVSGTILDWDVESIYD
;
A
#
# COMPACT_ATOMS: atom_id res chain seq x y z
N MET A 1 93.75 22.26 -13.16
CA MET A 1 92.75 22.98 -12.32
C MET A 1 92.87 24.45 -12.74
N VAL A 2 91.91 25.18 -13.30
CA VAL A 2 90.45 25.28 -13.08
C VAL A 2 89.85 25.74 -14.43
N LYS A 3 88.72 25.17 -14.86
CA LYS A 3 88.04 25.50 -16.13
C LYS A 3 87.24 26.81 -16.00
N GLN A 4 87.38 27.67 -17.01
CA GLN A 4 86.67 28.94 -17.15
C GLN A 4 85.23 28.78 -17.65
N LYS A 5 84.35 29.59 -17.04
CA LYS A 5 83.22 30.38 -17.54
C LYS A 5 82.46 29.95 -18.82
N THR A 6 81.12 30.04 -18.73
CA THR A 6 80.22 31.03 -19.41
C THR A 6 78.91 30.38 -19.88
N LYS A 7 77.81 31.12 -19.66
CA LYS A 7 76.41 30.85 -20.01
C LYS A 7 76.16 30.64 -21.51
N VAL A 8 75.19 29.79 -21.87
CA VAL A 8 74.40 29.88 -23.11
C VAL A 8 72.95 29.45 -22.82
N LEU A 9 71.97 30.31 -23.15
CA LEU A 9 70.53 29.99 -23.21
C LEU A 9 70.24 29.03 -24.38
N PRO A 10 69.20 28.18 -24.28
CA PRO A 10 68.15 28.24 -25.29
C PRO A 10 66.74 28.05 -24.66
N ALA A 11 65.78 28.90 -25.02
CA ALA A 11 64.84 28.75 -26.14
C ALA A 11 63.56 28.01 -25.73
N ILE A 12 62.49 28.79 -25.71
CA ILE A 12 61.10 28.41 -25.43
C ILE A 12 60.58 27.57 -26.60
N ILE A 13 60.02 26.39 -26.31
CA ILE A 13 59.08 25.71 -27.21
C ILE A 13 57.78 25.54 -26.45
N ALA A 14 56.77 26.31 -26.85
CA ALA A 14 55.40 26.15 -26.42
C ALA A 14 54.81 24.90 -27.10
N ALA A 15 54.59 23.84 -26.33
CA ALA A 15 53.70 22.75 -26.71
C ALA A 15 52.36 23.02 -26.02
N GLY A 16 51.37 23.47 -26.80
CA GLY A 16 50.00 23.59 -26.33
C GLY A 16 49.47 22.23 -25.91
N LEU A 17 49.24 22.06 -24.62
CA LEU A 17 48.44 20.96 -24.08
C LEU A 17 46.98 21.25 -24.43
N LEU A 18 46.44 20.49 -25.38
CA LEU A 18 45.01 20.41 -25.62
C LEU A 18 44.41 19.66 -24.42
N THR A 19 43.92 20.39 -23.42
CA THR A 19 43.08 19.82 -22.37
C THR A 19 41.72 19.48 -22.98
N ALA A 20 41.57 18.26 -23.49
CA ALA A 20 40.26 17.67 -23.68
C ALA A 20 39.67 17.43 -22.29
N ALA A 21 38.80 18.34 -21.85
CA ALA A 21 37.93 18.10 -20.70
C ALA A 21 36.93 17.02 -21.12
N LEU A 22 37.24 15.76 -20.83
CA LEU A 22 36.25 14.69 -20.87
C LEU A 22 35.26 14.96 -19.74
N ALA A 23 34.08 15.47 -20.10
CA ALA A 23 32.93 15.47 -19.22
C ALA A 23 32.57 14.00 -18.96
N THR A 24 33.00 13.47 -17.82
CA THR A 24 32.46 12.21 -17.31
C THR A 24 31.02 12.51 -16.88
N THR A 25 30.07 12.15 -17.73
CA THR A 25 28.69 11.92 -17.31
C THR A 25 28.73 10.84 -16.23
N VAL A 26 28.63 11.26 -14.96
CA VAL A 26 28.39 10.36 -13.83
C VAL A 26 26.95 9.90 -13.96
N PHE A 27 26.73 8.77 -14.64
CA PHE A 27 25.53 7.99 -14.34
C PHE A 27 25.70 7.52 -12.89
N ALA A 28 24.73 7.80 -12.02
CA ALA A 28 24.71 7.17 -10.72
C ALA A 28 24.75 5.65 -10.98
N ALA A 29 25.77 4.98 -10.44
CA ALA A 29 25.88 3.54 -10.60
C ALA A 29 24.69 2.91 -9.86
N GLN A 30 23.88 2.14 -10.58
CA GLN A 30 22.82 1.33 -9.99
C GLN A 30 23.42 0.42 -8.90
N ILE A 31 22.59 0.05 -7.92
CA ILE A 31 22.97 -0.95 -6.93
C ILE A 31 23.25 -2.28 -7.62
N THR A 32 24.06 -3.12 -6.99
CA THR A 32 24.31 -4.48 -7.46
C THR A 32 23.26 -5.43 -6.90
N GLU A 33 23.09 -6.60 -7.54
CA GLU A 33 22.26 -7.70 -7.05
C GLU A 33 22.59 -8.07 -5.59
N GLU A 34 23.89 -8.18 -5.26
CA GLU A 34 24.34 -8.47 -3.89
C GLU A 34 23.97 -7.37 -2.89
N LYS A 35 23.93 -6.11 -3.34
CA LYS A 35 23.46 -5.01 -2.48
C LYS A 35 21.94 -5.05 -2.30
N ALA A 36 21.17 -5.42 -3.33
CA ALA A 36 19.72 -5.61 -3.24
C ALA A 36 19.38 -6.74 -2.24
N LYS A 37 20.03 -7.91 -2.35
CA LYS A 37 19.90 -9.02 -1.38
C LYS A 37 20.21 -8.56 0.05
N SER A 38 21.28 -7.79 0.23
CA SER A 38 21.64 -7.25 1.55
C SER A 38 20.60 -6.27 2.09
N ILE A 39 19.95 -5.46 1.25
CA ILE A 39 18.88 -4.54 1.64
C ILE A 39 17.65 -5.33 2.10
N ALA A 40 17.23 -6.34 1.33
CA ALA A 40 16.11 -7.21 1.68
C ALA A 40 16.31 -7.89 3.06
N LEU A 41 17.47 -8.53 3.26
CA LEU A 41 17.79 -9.21 4.53
C LEU A 41 17.87 -8.24 5.72
N GLU A 42 18.46 -7.05 5.52
CA GLU A 42 18.53 -6.02 6.56
C GLU A 42 17.15 -5.49 6.93
N ASN A 43 16.28 -5.27 5.94
CA ASN A 43 14.91 -4.83 6.15
C ASN A 43 14.08 -5.87 6.89
N ALA A 44 14.17 -7.14 6.48
CA ALA A 44 13.49 -8.26 7.14
C ALA A 44 14.04 -8.55 8.55
N GLY A 45 15.22 -8.04 8.90
CA GLY A 45 15.92 -8.41 10.13
C GLY A 45 16.42 -9.86 10.14
N VAL A 46 16.54 -10.49 8.96
CA VAL A 46 16.95 -11.88 8.78
C VAL A 46 18.45 -11.96 8.55
N LYS A 47 19.14 -12.85 9.27
CA LYS A 47 20.56 -13.07 9.04
C LYS A 47 20.77 -14.07 7.92
N THR A 48 21.86 -13.92 7.17
CA THR A 48 22.24 -14.85 6.09
C THR A 48 22.36 -16.31 6.55
N GLU A 49 22.74 -16.56 7.81
CA GLU A 49 22.82 -17.93 8.38
C GLU A 49 21.45 -18.60 8.56
N ASP A 50 20.38 -17.81 8.61
CA ASP A 50 19.00 -18.26 8.77
C ASP A 50 18.27 -18.41 7.43
N VAL A 51 18.95 -18.17 6.30
CA VAL A 51 18.39 -18.23 4.94
C VAL A 51 18.66 -19.59 4.31
N ALA A 52 17.61 -20.29 3.88
CA ALA A 52 17.69 -21.56 3.17
C ALA A 52 17.91 -21.38 1.66
N PHE A 53 17.30 -20.34 1.09
CA PHE A 53 17.36 -20.01 -0.33
C PHE A 53 17.22 -18.50 -0.53
N ILE A 54 17.95 -17.93 -1.49
CA ILE A 54 17.82 -16.52 -1.90
C ILE A 54 18.15 -16.39 -3.38
N ARG A 55 17.31 -15.67 -4.12
CA ARG A 55 17.53 -15.29 -5.51
C ARG A 55 17.22 -13.82 -5.73
N SER A 56 17.71 -13.27 -6.83
CA SER A 56 17.34 -11.94 -7.27
C SER A 56 17.32 -11.87 -8.79
N GLU A 57 16.32 -11.18 -9.33
CA GLU A 57 16.15 -10.95 -10.77
C GLU A 57 16.00 -9.45 -11.02
N LEU A 58 16.62 -8.96 -12.10
CA LEU A 58 16.49 -7.56 -12.51
C LEU A 58 15.33 -7.46 -13.50
N ASP A 59 14.39 -6.55 -13.24
CA ASP A 59 13.23 -6.32 -14.09
C ASP A 59 13.01 -4.82 -14.41
N LEU A 60 12.12 -4.54 -15.36
CA LEU A 60 11.67 -3.19 -15.72
C LEU A 60 10.15 -3.09 -15.53
N GLU A 61 9.74 -2.38 -14.49
CA GLU A 61 8.34 -2.20 -14.12
C GLU A 61 7.98 -0.71 -14.11
N ASP A 62 6.92 -0.33 -14.83
CA ASP A 62 6.51 1.08 -15.00
C ASP A 62 7.63 2.06 -15.38
N GLY A 63 8.62 1.56 -16.13
CA GLY A 63 9.79 2.33 -16.55
C GLY A 63 10.87 2.50 -15.48
N LYS A 64 10.70 1.89 -14.31
CA LYS A 64 11.70 1.77 -13.24
C LYS A 64 12.44 0.44 -13.37
N THR A 65 13.76 0.46 -13.28
CA THR A 65 14.53 -0.78 -13.16
C THR A 65 14.54 -1.20 -11.70
N ILE A 66 14.10 -2.42 -11.41
CA ILE A 66 13.98 -2.96 -10.05
C ILE A 66 14.71 -4.30 -9.93
N PHE A 67 15.14 -4.63 -8.72
CA PHE A 67 15.53 -5.99 -8.34
C PHE A 67 14.37 -6.63 -7.59
N ASN A 68 13.87 -7.76 -8.10
CA ASN A 68 12.95 -8.66 -7.42
C ASN A 68 13.80 -9.64 -6.62
N VAL A 69 13.83 -9.49 -5.30
CA VAL A 69 14.59 -10.37 -4.39
C VAL A 69 13.60 -11.27 -3.66
N GLU A 70 13.78 -12.58 -3.83
CA GLU A 70 13.00 -13.59 -3.11
C GLU A 70 13.94 -14.38 -2.20
N PHE A 71 13.55 -14.61 -0.96
CA PHE A 71 14.26 -15.54 -0.09
C PHE A 71 13.34 -16.32 0.85
N ILE A 72 13.83 -17.49 1.24
CA ILE A 72 13.13 -18.40 2.15
C ILE A 72 14.05 -18.68 3.34
N THR A 73 13.53 -18.55 4.56
CA THR A 73 14.30 -18.86 5.78
C THR A 73 14.32 -20.37 6.06
N ASN A 74 15.23 -20.81 6.94
CA ASN A 74 15.25 -22.18 7.44
C ASN A 74 13.95 -22.58 8.18
N ALA A 75 13.12 -21.61 8.53
CA ALA A 75 11.80 -21.81 9.13
C ALA A 75 10.65 -21.86 8.10
N ASN A 76 10.95 -21.83 6.80
CA ASN A 76 9.98 -21.73 5.69
C ASN A 76 9.12 -20.46 5.77
N GLU A 77 9.73 -19.34 6.14
CA GLU A 77 9.15 -18.02 5.93
C GLU A 77 9.61 -17.51 4.57
N GLU A 78 8.67 -17.01 3.78
CA GLU A 78 8.88 -16.53 2.42
C GLU A 78 8.83 -15.00 2.42
N TYR A 79 9.74 -14.39 1.67
CA TYR A 79 9.88 -12.96 1.56
C TYR A 79 10.17 -12.58 0.11
N ASP A 80 9.39 -11.65 -0.40
CA ASP A 80 9.58 -11.02 -1.70
C ASP A 80 9.77 -9.51 -1.54
N TYR A 81 10.69 -8.95 -2.32
CA TYR A 81 11.05 -7.54 -2.27
C TYR A 81 11.21 -6.98 -3.68
N GLU A 82 10.59 -5.82 -3.91
CA GLU A 82 10.83 -4.99 -5.09
C GLU A 82 11.72 -3.81 -4.70
N ILE A 83 12.95 -3.78 -5.22
CA ILE A 83 13.96 -2.79 -4.81
C ILE A 83 14.41 -1.98 -6.02
N LEU A 84 14.25 -0.65 -5.96
CA LEU A 84 14.65 0.26 -7.02
C LEU A 84 16.16 0.19 -7.27
N ALA A 85 16.56 -0.23 -8.47
CA ALA A 85 17.96 -0.43 -8.81
C ALA A 85 18.77 0.87 -8.79
N GLU A 86 18.12 2.03 -8.97
CA GLU A 86 18.77 3.34 -8.96
C GLU A 86 19.42 3.67 -7.61
N ASN A 87 18.75 3.34 -6.50
CA ASN A 87 19.13 3.85 -5.18
C ASN A 87 18.95 2.86 -4.02
N GLY A 88 18.31 1.70 -4.22
CA GLY A 88 18.01 0.72 -3.18
C GLY A 88 16.76 1.00 -2.37
N GLU A 89 15.89 1.90 -2.82
CA GLU A 89 14.58 2.13 -2.22
C GLU A 89 13.69 0.89 -2.35
N ILE A 90 13.04 0.49 -1.26
CA ILE A 90 12.09 -0.62 -1.25
C ILE A 90 10.74 -0.08 -1.71
N LEU A 91 10.26 -0.61 -2.84
CA LEU A 91 8.99 -0.22 -3.46
C LEU A 91 7.85 -1.14 -3.04
N GLY A 92 8.16 -2.42 -2.86
CA GLY A 92 7.20 -3.46 -2.52
C GLY A 92 7.82 -4.49 -1.59
N THR A 93 7.02 -5.05 -0.70
CA THR A 93 7.36 -6.25 0.06
C THR A 93 6.14 -7.14 0.21
N ASP A 94 6.36 -8.45 0.18
CA ASP A 94 5.41 -9.47 0.59
C ASP A 94 6.15 -10.41 1.55
N TYR A 95 5.54 -10.68 2.69
CA TYR A 95 6.01 -11.67 3.64
C TYR A 95 4.89 -12.63 3.95
N LYS A 96 5.22 -13.92 3.95
CA LYS A 96 4.30 -14.98 4.37
C LYS A 96 4.97 -16.08 5.16
N LYS A 97 4.29 -16.52 6.21
CA LYS A 97 4.68 -17.69 7.00
C LYS A 97 3.91 -18.93 6.51
N ALA A 98 4.60 -19.86 5.87
CA ALA A 98 3.97 -20.98 5.17
C ALA A 98 3.17 -21.96 6.06
N ALA A 99 3.53 -22.11 7.34
CA ALA A 99 2.80 -22.98 8.26
C ALA A 99 2.90 -22.47 9.69
N LEU A 100 1.74 -22.34 10.30
CA LEU A 100 1.62 -21.97 11.70
C LEU A 100 1.57 -23.27 12.52
N PRO A 101 2.33 -23.36 13.63
CA PRO A 101 2.19 -24.49 14.53
C PRO A 101 0.73 -24.55 15.02
N ALA A 102 0.21 -25.77 15.19
CA ALA A 102 -1.15 -25.98 15.68
C ALA A 102 -1.43 -25.07 16.88
N ALA A 103 -2.56 -24.35 16.82
CA ALA A 103 -2.91 -23.37 17.84
C ALA A 103 -2.86 -24.03 19.22
N GLY A 104 -1.91 -23.60 20.07
CA GLY A 104 -1.80 -24.11 21.43
C GLY A 104 -3.06 -23.74 22.22
N ASP A 105 -3.71 -24.71 22.86
CA ASP A 105 -5.08 -24.54 23.40
C ASP A 105 -5.20 -23.63 24.65
N SER A 106 -4.10 -23.06 25.16
CA SER A 106 -4.06 -22.60 26.57
C SER A 106 -4.05 -21.08 26.83
N GLY A 107 -4.13 -20.23 25.80
CA GLY A 107 -4.09 -18.77 25.93
C GLY A 107 -5.40 -18.07 25.53
N LYS A 108 -5.72 -16.94 26.18
CA LYS A 108 -6.78 -16.05 25.69
C LYS A 108 -6.27 -15.31 24.45
N ASN A 109 -7.08 -15.20 23.41
CA ASN A 109 -6.75 -14.40 22.22
C ASN A 109 -6.52 -12.93 22.61
N ILE A 110 -5.60 -12.27 21.92
CA ILE A 110 -5.49 -10.82 21.93
C ILE A 110 -6.75 -10.22 21.31
N SER A 111 -7.03 -8.95 21.62
CA SER A 111 -8.12 -8.22 20.98
C SER A 111 -7.70 -7.63 19.64
N LEU A 112 -8.67 -7.35 18.77
CA LEU A 112 -8.47 -6.62 17.51
C LEU A 112 -7.67 -5.32 17.71
N ALA A 113 -7.97 -4.55 18.77
CA ALA A 113 -7.25 -3.32 19.08
C ALA A 113 -5.77 -3.54 19.46
N GLN A 114 -5.44 -4.67 20.10
CA GLN A 114 -4.04 -5.02 20.38
C GLN A 114 -3.32 -5.46 19.10
N ALA A 115 -3.99 -6.19 18.21
CA ALA A 115 -3.44 -6.57 16.91
C ALA A 115 -3.22 -5.34 16.00
N GLU A 116 -4.14 -4.38 16.01
CA GLU A 116 -4.00 -3.09 15.33
C GLU A 116 -2.75 -2.33 15.81
N GLU A 117 -2.52 -2.29 17.13
CA GLU A 117 -1.30 -1.66 17.69
C GLU A 117 -0.02 -2.38 17.23
N ILE A 118 -0.06 -3.71 17.11
CA ILE A 118 1.07 -4.52 16.59
C ILE A 118 1.36 -4.15 15.13
N ALA A 119 0.32 -4.14 14.27
CA ALA A 119 0.45 -3.80 12.85
C ALA A 119 0.99 -2.36 12.65
N LEU A 120 0.40 -1.37 13.34
CA LEU A 120 0.85 0.04 13.27
C LEU A 120 2.29 0.22 13.75
N LYS A 121 2.65 -0.47 14.84
CA LYS A 121 4.01 -0.43 15.38
C LYS A 121 5.02 -1.05 14.41
N HIS A 122 4.67 -2.17 13.78
CA HIS A 122 5.50 -2.81 12.77
C HIS A 122 5.70 -1.88 11.56
N ALA A 123 4.63 -1.26 11.06
CA ALA A 123 4.67 -0.29 9.98
C ALA A 123 5.37 1.05 10.36
N GLY A 124 5.67 1.27 11.64
CA GLY A 124 6.22 2.53 12.15
C GLY A 124 5.27 3.72 11.99
N LYS A 125 3.95 3.49 12.02
CA LYS A 125 2.92 4.52 11.84
C LYS A 125 2.15 4.78 13.13
N ALA A 126 1.67 6.01 13.28
CA ALA A 126 0.68 6.36 14.28
C ALA A 126 -0.72 6.15 13.72
N SER A 127 -1.68 5.79 14.56
CA SER A 127 -3.08 5.53 14.14
C SER A 127 -3.73 6.76 13.47
N ASP A 128 -3.36 7.98 13.90
CA ASP A 128 -3.85 9.24 13.32
C ASP A 128 -3.13 9.68 12.03
N ALA A 129 -2.09 8.95 11.62
CA ALA A 129 -1.33 9.20 10.40
C ALA A 129 -1.73 8.30 9.22
N VAL A 130 -2.71 7.42 9.42
CA VAL A 130 -3.17 6.45 8.42
C VAL A 130 -4.67 6.55 8.20
N THR A 131 -5.12 6.03 7.06
CA THR A 131 -6.53 5.77 6.76
C THR A 131 -6.71 4.26 6.63
N PHE A 132 -7.56 3.67 7.47
CA PHE A 132 -7.90 2.26 7.38
C PHE A 132 -8.87 2.01 6.22
N LEU A 133 -8.58 0.95 5.49
CA LEU A 133 -9.40 0.37 4.42
C LEU A 133 -10.15 -0.84 4.97
N LYS A 134 -9.45 -1.69 5.73
CA LYS A 134 -9.98 -2.92 6.31
C LYS A 134 -9.54 -3.07 7.77
N LYS A 135 -10.46 -3.55 8.60
CA LYS A 135 -10.21 -4.02 9.98
C LYS A 135 -11.08 -5.24 10.20
N ASP A 136 -10.47 -6.41 10.10
CA ASP A 136 -11.20 -7.65 9.96
C ASP A 136 -10.60 -8.78 10.79
N ALA A 137 -11.30 -9.91 10.84
CA ALA A 137 -10.93 -11.08 11.62
C ALA A 137 -11.44 -12.38 10.99
N ASP A 138 -10.57 -13.19 10.43
CA ASP A 138 -10.95 -14.48 9.81
C ASP A 138 -10.66 -15.67 10.74
N LEU A 139 -11.42 -16.77 10.59
CA LEU A 139 -11.18 -18.05 11.26
C LEU A 139 -10.66 -19.09 10.26
N ASP A 140 -9.37 -19.02 9.94
CA ASP A 140 -8.71 -20.00 9.09
C ASP A 140 -8.30 -21.25 9.88
N ASP A 141 -8.76 -22.44 9.47
CA ASP A 141 -8.47 -23.73 10.11
C ASP A 141 -8.64 -23.76 11.65
N GLY A 142 -9.62 -23.01 12.16
CA GLY A 142 -9.90 -22.88 13.60
C GLY A 142 -8.95 -21.94 14.35
N ARG A 143 -8.17 -21.15 13.62
CA ARG A 143 -7.26 -20.12 14.12
C ARG A 143 -7.83 -18.74 13.79
N LEU A 144 -8.00 -17.92 14.82
CA LEU A 144 -8.46 -16.55 14.63
C LEU A 144 -7.28 -15.68 14.15
N ILE A 145 -7.40 -15.11 12.97
CA ILE A 145 -6.47 -14.16 12.35
C ILE A 145 -7.13 -12.79 12.33
N TYR A 146 -6.37 -11.73 12.60
CA TYR A 146 -6.83 -10.36 12.43
C TYR A 146 -6.18 -9.73 11.21
N GLU A 147 -6.99 -9.10 10.37
CA GLU A 147 -6.54 -8.48 9.14
C GLU A 147 -6.66 -6.96 9.21
N PHE A 148 -5.65 -6.26 8.71
CA PHE A 148 -5.65 -4.80 8.64
C PHE A 148 -5.12 -4.36 7.30
N GLU A 149 -5.87 -3.48 6.64
CA GLU A 149 -5.38 -2.75 5.49
C GLU A 149 -5.46 -1.26 5.77
N PHE A 150 -4.38 -0.53 5.53
CA PHE A 150 -4.37 0.92 5.69
C PHE A 150 -3.36 1.59 4.77
N TYR A 151 -3.54 2.89 4.54
CA TYR A 151 -2.59 3.67 3.76
C TYR A 151 -2.28 5.02 4.41
N THR A 152 -1.16 5.62 4.02
CA THR A 152 -0.71 6.94 4.51
C THR A 152 -1.14 8.08 3.59
N GLY A 153 -0.95 9.33 4.02
CA GLY A 153 -1.20 10.50 3.16
C GLY A 153 -0.37 10.56 1.87
N SER A 154 0.68 9.73 1.74
CA SER A 154 1.47 9.56 0.52
C SER A 154 1.18 8.24 -0.21
N TYR A 155 0.01 7.63 0.04
CA TYR A 155 -0.51 6.45 -0.66
C TYR A 155 0.30 5.16 -0.53
N GLN A 156 1.25 5.13 0.40
CA GLN A 156 1.87 3.88 0.87
C GLN A 156 0.79 3.01 1.50
N LYS A 157 0.52 1.82 0.95
CA LYS A 157 -0.44 0.84 1.47
C LYS A 157 0.29 -0.23 2.27
N TYR A 158 -0.36 -0.70 3.32
CA TYR A 158 0.09 -1.80 4.17
C TYR A 158 -1.07 -2.78 4.36
N GLU A 159 -0.76 -4.06 4.31
CA GLU A 159 -1.65 -5.15 4.73
C GLU A 159 -0.98 -5.99 5.80
N TYR A 160 -1.75 -6.50 6.75
CA TYR A 160 -1.25 -7.31 7.84
C TYR A 160 -2.24 -8.41 8.19
N GLU A 161 -1.73 -9.63 8.37
CA GLU A 161 -2.40 -10.72 9.06
C GLU A 161 -1.69 -11.00 10.39
N VAL A 162 -2.45 -10.96 11.48
CA VAL A 162 -1.94 -11.15 12.85
C VAL A 162 -2.66 -12.31 13.52
N ASP A 163 -1.92 -13.33 13.95
CA ASP A 163 -2.48 -14.43 14.71
C ASP A 163 -3.02 -13.93 16.05
N ALA A 164 -4.33 -14.05 16.28
CA ALA A 164 -4.94 -13.58 17.50
C ALA A 164 -4.47 -14.36 18.74
N LYS A 165 -3.92 -15.57 18.56
CA LYS A 165 -3.48 -16.38 19.70
C LYS A 165 -2.16 -15.88 20.29
N SER A 166 -1.21 -15.51 19.45
CA SER A 166 0.16 -15.13 19.84
C SER A 166 0.46 -13.64 19.67
N GLY A 167 -0.28 -12.95 18.80
CA GLY A 167 0.07 -11.61 18.32
C GLY A 167 1.23 -11.59 17.31
N GLU A 168 1.61 -12.75 16.78
CA GLU A 168 2.60 -12.84 15.71
C GLU A 168 2.01 -12.30 14.39
N ILE A 169 2.79 -11.51 13.66
CA ILE A 169 2.49 -11.14 12.27
C ILE A 169 2.85 -12.34 11.40
N ILE A 170 1.87 -12.90 10.70
CA ILE A 170 2.02 -14.14 9.93
C ILE A 170 2.06 -13.89 8.43
N ALA A 171 1.50 -12.77 7.98
CA ALA A 171 1.70 -12.20 6.66
C ALA A 171 1.67 -10.68 6.74
N TRP A 172 2.41 -10.00 5.87
CA TRP A 172 2.28 -8.56 5.69
C TRP A 172 2.82 -8.10 4.36
N ASP A 173 2.14 -7.12 3.78
CA ASP A 173 2.50 -6.53 2.49
C ASP A 173 2.68 -5.03 2.62
N TYR A 174 3.54 -4.49 1.78
CA TYR A 174 3.75 -3.05 1.64
C TYR A 174 3.88 -2.69 0.17
N ASP A 175 3.14 -1.66 -0.23
CA ASP A 175 3.24 -1.03 -1.55
C ASP A 175 3.49 0.46 -1.35
N SER A 176 4.62 0.94 -1.87
CA SER A 176 5.07 2.32 -1.71
C SER A 176 4.20 3.37 -2.41
N ASP A 177 3.43 2.98 -3.44
CA ASP A 177 2.62 3.88 -4.26
C ASP A 177 1.36 3.19 -4.80
N SER A 178 0.45 2.82 -3.88
CA SER A 178 -0.66 1.96 -4.22
C SER A 178 -1.74 2.66 -5.05
N ASN A 179 -1.95 2.17 -6.27
CA ASN A 179 -3.06 2.57 -7.13
C ASN A 179 -4.43 2.44 -6.44
N TYR A 180 -4.59 1.45 -5.56
CA TYR A 180 -5.80 1.27 -4.77
C TYR A 180 -5.97 2.41 -3.75
N ALA A 181 -4.91 2.77 -3.02
CA ALA A 181 -4.93 3.88 -2.07
C ALA A 181 -5.24 5.23 -2.75
N HIS A 182 -4.69 5.47 -3.95
CA HIS A 182 -5.02 6.63 -4.78
C HIS A 182 -6.52 6.71 -5.08
N GLN A 183 -7.06 5.61 -5.62
CA GLN A 183 -8.49 5.54 -5.97
C GLN A 183 -9.37 5.77 -4.76
N HIS A 184 -9.11 5.06 -3.65
CA HIS A 184 -9.89 5.22 -2.42
C HIS A 184 -9.87 6.67 -1.90
N ALA A 185 -8.69 7.28 -1.83
CA ALA A 185 -8.54 8.67 -1.38
C ALA A 185 -9.28 9.68 -2.28
N GLU A 186 -9.23 9.49 -3.60
CA GLU A 186 -9.96 10.35 -4.54
C GLU A 186 -11.47 10.27 -4.35
N PHE A 187 -11.99 9.05 -4.16
CA PHE A 187 -13.42 8.82 -3.93
C PHE A 187 -13.89 9.51 -2.64
N HIS A 188 -13.09 9.44 -1.56
CA HIS A 188 -13.44 10.01 -0.27
C HIS A 188 -13.28 11.54 -0.22
N HIS A 189 -12.28 12.12 -0.89
CA HIS A 189 -12.11 13.58 -0.93
C HIS A 189 -13.20 14.32 -1.71
N LYS A 190 -13.69 13.77 -2.84
CA LYS A 190 -14.75 14.39 -3.65
C LYS A 190 -16.13 14.34 -2.97
N GLY A 191 -16.36 13.44 -2.01
CA GLY A 191 -17.60 13.35 -1.25
C GLY A 191 -17.79 14.45 -0.19
N SER A 192 -16.70 14.98 0.37
CA SER A 192 -16.75 15.97 1.46
C SER A 192 -17.00 17.42 0.98
N SER A 193 -16.66 17.73 -0.28
CA SER A 193 -16.71 19.10 -0.82
C SER A 193 -18.09 19.54 -1.33
N GLN A 194 -19.12 18.69 -1.20
CA GLN A 194 -20.49 19.01 -1.60
C GLN A 194 -21.48 19.05 -0.42
N ALA A 195 -20.99 19.08 0.83
CA ALA A 195 -21.82 19.17 2.05
C ALA A 195 -22.10 20.62 2.51
N SER A 196 -21.84 21.64 1.71
CA SER A 196 -22.16 23.04 2.05
C SER A 196 -22.73 23.83 0.88
N ALA A 197 -23.94 23.47 0.45
CA ALA A 197 -24.93 24.43 -0.06
C ALA A 197 -26.26 23.74 -0.30
N SER A 198 -27.11 23.64 0.74
CA SER A 198 -28.55 23.48 0.55
C SER A 198 -29.31 23.93 1.79
N LYS A 199 -29.50 25.25 1.90
CA LYS A 199 -30.66 25.79 2.58
C LYS A 199 -31.34 26.83 1.68
N SER A 200 -32.61 26.55 1.42
CA SER A 200 -33.67 27.47 0.97
C SER A 200 -33.87 27.66 -0.54
N GLY A 201 -35.07 27.31 -1.00
CA GLY A 201 -35.69 27.95 -2.18
C GLY A 201 -36.49 27.01 -3.08
N SER A 202 -37.77 26.82 -2.78
CA SER A 202 -38.75 26.21 -3.69
C SER A 202 -39.15 27.20 -4.81
N GLN A 203 -39.12 26.79 -6.09
CA GLN A 203 -40.20 26.89 -7.10
C GLN A 203 -39.72 26.95 -8.58
N ASN A 204 -40.12 25.91 -9.32
CA ASN A 204 -40.84 25.94 -10.62
C ASN A 204 -40.09 26.01 -11.99
N ARG A 205 -40.18 24.87 -12.72
CA ARG A 205 -40.20 24.59 -14.19
C ARG A 205 -38.94 24.93 -15.01
N GLN A 206 -38.43 24.07 -15.91
CA GLN A 206 -39.15 23.47 -17.04
C GLN A 206 -38.36 22.29 -17.63
N ALA A 207 -39.07 21.27 -18.10
CA ALA A 207 -38.54 20.00 -18.60
C ALA A 207 -37.63 20.15 -19.84
N SER A 208 -36.47 19.50 -19.78
CA SER A 208 -35.62 19.15 -20.91
C SER A 208 -34.87 17.86 -20.56
N GLU A 209 -35.07 16.83 -21.38
CA GLU A 209 -34.33 15.56 -21.49
C GLU A 209 -33.64 15.06 -20.21
N GLU A 210 -34.32 14.15 -19.52
CA GLU A 210 -33.91 13.57 -18.24
C GLU A 210 -32.57 12.85 -18.35
N ASN A 211 -31.47 13.56 -18.07
CA ASN A 211 -30.36 12.94 -17.39
C ASN A 211 -30.79 12.89 -15.91
N PRO A 212 -31.29 11.75 -15.40
CA PRO A 212 -31.82 11.71 -14.05
C PRO A 212 -30.68 12.09 -13.10
N ALA A 213 -30.96 13.03 -12.20
CA ALA A 213 -29.96 13.57 -11.30
C ALA A 213 -29.34 12.43 -10.49
N LYS A 214 -28.08 12.11 -10.79
CA LYS A 214 -27.34 11.05 -10.12
C LYS A 214 -27.16 11.39 -8.64
N ILE A 215 -27.33 10.41 -7.77
CA ILE A 215 -27.07 10.58 -6.34
C ILE A 215 -25.57 10.76 -6.12
N SER A 216 -25.20 11.48 -5.06
CA SER A 216 -23.80 11.60 -4.65
C SER A 216 -23.32 10.32 -3.94
N LEU A 217 -22.00 10.14 -3.85
CA LEU A 217 -21.41 9.07 -3.02
C LEU A 217 -21.90 9.17 -1.56
N ASN A 218 -22.02 10.39 -1.04
CA ASN A 218 -22.49 10.60 0.34
C ASN A 218 -23.95 10.14 0.53
N ASP A 219 -24.79 10.28 -0.51
CA ASP A 219 -26.15 9.76 -0.49
C ASP A 219 -26.17 8.22 -0.49
N ALA A 220 -25.29 7.59 -1.29
CA ALA A 220 -25.13 6.14 -1.30
C ALA A 220 -24.65 5.61 0.07
N LYS A 221 -23.60 6.23 0.65
CA LYS A 221 -23.12 5.91 2.01
C LYS A 221 -24.23 6.05 3.06
N THR A 222 -24.99 7.14 2.98
CA THR A 222 -26.13 7.37 3.89
C THR A 222 -27.19 6.28 3.74
N ALA A 223 -27.48 5.83 2.52
CA ALA A 223 -28.44 4.76 2.25
C ALA A 223 -27.94 3.41 2.81
N ALA A 224 -26.68 3.05 2.59
CA ALA A 224 -26.05 1.84 3.13
C ALA A 224 -26.05 1.84 4.67
N LEU A 225 -25.59 2.92 5.31
CA LEU A 225 -25.60 3.04 6.77
C LEU A 225 -27.02 2.98 7.36
N LYS A 226 -27.99 3.63 6.69
CA LYS A 226 -29.39 3.57 7.10
C LYS A 226 -29.95 2.15 6.99
N LYS A 227 -29.57 1.39 5.97
CA LYS A 227 -29.94 -0.01 5.78
C LYS A 227 -29.35 -0.89 6.88
N ALA A 228 -28.09 -0.66 7.26
CA ALA A 228 -27.43 -1.39 8.36
C ALA A 228 -27.87 -0.92 9.77
N GLY A 229 -28.46 0.27 9.89
CA GLY A 229 -28.80 0.85 11.19
C GLY A 229 -27.58 1.39 11.96
N LEU A 230 -26.54 1.79 11.23
CA LEU A 230 -25.26 2.24 11.76
C LEU A 230 -25.03 3.73 11.50
N LYS A 231 -24.04 4.29 12.20
CA LYS A 231 -23.57 5.66 11.99
C LYS A 231 -22.19 5.64 11.32
N GLU A 232 -21.87 6.74 10.63
CA GLU A 232 -20.60 6.95 9.95
C GLU A 232 -19.38 6.74 10.88
N ASP A 233 -19.48 7.16 12.15
CA ASP A 233 -18.39 7.06 13.13
C ASP A 233 -18.22 5.65 13.73
N GLN A 234 -19.08 4.70 13.34
CA GLN A 234 -19.01 3.32 13.79
C GLN A 234 -18.31 2.40 12.79
N VAL A 235 -18.26 2.79 11.52
CA VAL A 235 -17.83 1.91 10.43
C VAL A 235 -16.43 2.25 9.95
N THR A 236 -15.75 1.26 9.38
CA THR A 236 -14.60 1.48 8.50
C THR A 236 -15.08 1.24 7.08
N TRP A 237 -14.99 2.25 6.21
CA TRP A 237 -15.33 2.07 4.80
C TRP A 237 -14.19 1.36 4.09
N GLY A 238 -14.51 0.27 3.39
CA GLY A 238 -13.59 -0.40 2.47
C GLY A 238 -13.67 0.20 1.08
N ARG A 239 -13.52 -0.64 0.05
CA ARG A 239 -13.55 -0.16 -1.33
C ARG A 239 -14.94 0.40 -1.66
N ILE A 240 -14.98 1.55 -2.31
CA ILE A 240 -16.20 2.04 -2.96
C ILE A 240 -15.84 2.64 -4.31
N TYR A 241 -16.47 2.14 -5.37
CA TYR A 241 -16.24 2.60 -6.73
C TYR A 241 -17.56 2.66 -7.51
N LYS A 242 -17.48 3.22 -8.72
CA LYS A 242 -18.61 3.26 -9.65
C LYS A 242 -18.32 2.37 -10.82
N GLU A 243 -19.31 1.61 -11.24
CA GLU A 243 -19.22 0.81 -12.46
C GLU A 243 -20.55 0.78 -13.21
N TYR A 244 -20.49 0.32 -14.46
CA TYR A 244 -21.69 0.05 -15.25
C TYR A 244 -21.95 -1.45 -15.20
N ASP A 245 -23.03 -1.84 -14.54
CA ASP A 245 -23.56 -3.20 -14.55
C ASP A 245 -24.84 -3.24 -15.38
N ASP A 246 -24.89 -4.08 -16.42
CA ASP A 246 -26.00 -4.19 -17.37
C ASP A 246 -26.55 -2.84 -17.90
N GLY A 247 -25.65 -1.87 -18.12
CA GLY A 247 -25.98 -0.52 -18.61
C GLY A 247 -26.52 0.43 -17.54
N ARG A 248 -26.59 -0.01 -16.28
CA ARG A 248 -26.92 0.80 -15.10
C ARG A 248 -25.64 1.26 -14.42
N LEU A 249 -25.55 2.55 -14.13
CA LEU A 249 -24.46 3.06 -13.30
C LEU A 249 -24.77 2.78 -11.83
N ILE A 250 -23.89 2.06 -11.15
CA ILE A 250 -24.03 1.66 -9.75
C ILE A 250 -22.85 2.17 -8.91
N TYR A 251 -23.07 2.34 -7.62
CA TYR A 251 -22.03 2.38 -6.59
C TYR A 251 -21.89 0.97 -6.03
N ASN A 252 -20.70 0.41 -6.18
CA ASN A 252 -20.31 -0.87 -5.60
C ASN A 252 -19.38 -0.59 -4.43
N GLY A 253 -19.58 -1.24 -3.29
CA GLY A 253 -18.62 -1.13 -2.21
C GLY A 253 -18.97 -1.85 -0.92
N GLU A 254 -18.06 -1.71 0.03
CA GLU A 254 -18.11 -2.42 1.30
C GLU A 254 -17.85 -1.49 2.52
N PHE A 255 -18.29 -1.92 3.69
CA PHE A 255 -17.84 -1.36 4.95
C PHE A 255 -17.89 -2.40 6.07
N PHE A 256 -17.11 -2.14 7.12
CA PHE A 256 -16.92 -3.06 8.23
C PHE A 256 -17.48 -2.45 9.53
N TYR A 257 -18.19 -3.27 10.30
CA TYR A 257 -18.59 -2.95 11.67
C TYR A 257 -18.51 -4.15 12.59
N ASN A 258 -17.67 -4.03 13.62
CA ASN A 258 -17.30 -5.13 14.51
C ASN A 258 -16.68 -6.31 13.76
N MET A 259 -17.47 -7.34 13.49
CA MET A 259 -17.06 -8.61 12.90
C MET A 259 -17.96 -8.95 11.71
N LEU A 260 -18.42 -7.93 11.01
CA LEU A 260 -19.34 -8.05 9.90
C LEU A 260 -18.81 -7.19 8.76
N GLU A 261 -18.70 -7.82 7.61
CA GLU A 261 -18.54 -7.15 6.33
C GLU A 261 -19.93 -6.91 5.74
N TYR A 262 -20.11 -5.73 5.18
CA TYR A 262 -21.34 -5.31 4.51
C TYR A 262 -20.98 -4.93 3.08
N GLU A 263 -21.43 -5.71 2.12
CA GLU A 263 -21.31 -5.41 0.70
C GLU A 263 -22.62 -4.83 0.16
N PHE A 264 -22.53 -3.85 -0.73
CA PHE A 264 -23.70 -3.23 -1.31
C PHE A 264 -23.52 -2.81 -2.76
N GLU A 265 -24.61 -2.95 -3.51
CA GLU A 265 -24.79 -2.31 -4.80
C GLU A 265 -25.92 -1.29 -4.72
N ILE A 266 -25.64 -0.03 -5.05
CA ILE A 266 -26.64 1.04 -5.04
C ILE A 266 -26.71 1.69 -6.41
N ASP A 267 -27.91 1.73 -7.00
CA ASP A 267 -28.18 2.43 -8.24
C ASP A 267 -27.80 3.91 -8.12
N ALA A 268 -26.84 4.36 -8.90
CA ALA A 268 -26.26 5.70 -8.79
C ALA A 268 -27.21 6.82 -9.29
N VAL A 269 -28.38 6.47 -9.80
CA VAL A 269 -29.40 7.40 -10.29
C VAL A 269 -30.50 7.60 -9.24
N SER A 270 -31.00 6.52 -8.67
CA SER A 270 -32.17 6.49 -7.80
C SER A 270 -31.84 6.33 -6.32
N GLY A 271 -30.65 5.82 -5.98
CA GLY A 271 -30.30 5.42 -4.61
C GLY A 271 -30.99 4.14 -4.15
N THR A 272 -31.55 3.37 -5.08
CA THR A 272 -32.11 2.05 -4.78
C THR A 272 -30.97 1.08 -4.47
N ILE A 273 -31.08 0.38 -3.34
CA ILE A 273 -30.20 -0.74 -3.02
C ILE A 273 -30.61 -1.90 -3.95
N LEU A 274 -29.69 -2.30 -4.81
CA LEU A 274 -29.83 -3.37 -5.80
C LEU A 274 -29.41 -4.70 -5.19
N ASP A 275 -28.29 -4.68 -4.46
CA ASP A 275 -27.76 -5.83 -3.75
C ASP A 275 -27.26 -5.45 -2.36
N TRP A 276 -27.33 -6.41 -1.44
CA TRP A 276 -26.97 -6.21 -0.05
C TRP A 276 -26.65 -7.54 0.61
N ASP A 277 -25.38 -7.72 0.93
CA ASP A 277 -24.90 -8.87 1.66
C ASP A 277 -24.28 -8.44 2.99
N VAL A 278 -24.48 -9.30 3.99
CA VAL A 278 -23.88 -9.14 5.31
C VAL A 278 -23.36 -10.50 5.70
N GLU A 279 -22.05 -10.62 5.67
CA GLU A 279 -21.41 -11.86 6.00
C GLU A 279 -20.70 -11.72 7.34
N SER A 280 -20.80 -12.81 8.11
CA SER A 280 -19.86 -12.98 9.20
C SER A 280 -18.53 -13.27 8.54
N ILE A 281 -17.51 -12.58 9.00
CA ILE A 281 -16.11 -12.79 8.62
C ILE A 281 -15.55 -14.14 9.16
N TYR A 282 -16.43 -15.10 9.47
CA TYR A 282 -16.12 -16.36 10.18
C TYR A 282 -16.75 -17.59 9.52
N ASP A 283 -17.32 -17.49 8.32
CA ASP A 283 -18.08 -18.59 7.67
C ASP A 283 -17.21 -19.55 6.85
#